data_AF-A0A1M6X3M4-F1
#
_entry.id   AF-A0A1M6X3M4-F1
#
_cell.length_a   1.000
_cell.length_b   1.000
_cell.length_c   1.000
_cell.angle_alpha   90.00
_cell.angle_beta   90.00
_cell.angle_gamma   90.00
#
_symmetry.space_group_name_H-M   'P 1'
#
loop_
_entity.id
_entity.type
_entity.pdbx_description
1 polymer ?
#
loop_
_entity_poly.entity_id
_entity_poly.type
_entity_poly.pdbx_seq_one_letter_code
_entity_poly.pdbx_strand_id
1 'polypeptide(L)'
;MIYVSSPRAPAYIANCLESRLSRVRMSRVGGATEIAVGSDSNNSYFVTLTPLNAGSVVKVTHPANAPDDPPEPEMRFSIARCAT
;
A
#
# COMPACT_ATOMS: atom_id res chain seq x y z
N MET A 1 8.46 8.82 -1.91
CA MET A 1 8.64 7.37 -1.62
C MET A 1 8.60 7.17 -0.11
N ILE A 2 7.82 6.22 0.39
CA ILE A 2 7.66 5.94 1.83
C ILE A 2 8.14 4.51 2.09
N TYR A 3 8.83 4.30 3.20
CA TYR A 3 9.24 2.98 3.69
C TYR A 3 8.90 2.83 5.17
N VAL A 4 8.23 1.74 5.52
CA VAL A 4 7.82 1.43 6.90
C VAL A 4 8.10 -0.04 7.19
N SER A 5 8.68 -0.31 8.35
CA SER A 5 8.76 -1.67 8.90
C SER A 5 7.55 -1.90 9.80
N SER A 6 6.87 -3.03 9.65
CA SER A 6 5.67 -3.38 10.40
C SER A 6 5.80 -4.75 11.05
N PRO A 7 5.35 -4.93 12.30
CA PRO A 7 5.19 -6.25 12.89
C PRO A 7 4.00 -7.02 12.31
N ARG A 8 3.17 -6.40 11.46
CA ARG A 8 1.99 -7.01 10.86
C ARG A 8 2.35 -7.80 9.61
N ALA A 9 1.68 -8.94 9.42
CA ALA A 9 1.80 -9.73 8.20
C ALA A 9 1.23 -8.96 6.99
N PRO A 10 1.75 -9.18 5.76
CA PRO A 10 1.27 -8.50 4.56
C PRO A 10 -0.25 -8.60 4.35
N ALA A 11 -0.85 -9.76 4.58
CA ALA A 11 -2.28 -9.96 4.43
C ALA A 11 -3.12 -9.07 5.36
N TYR A 12 -2.65 -8.82 6.59
CA TYR A 12 -3.32 -7.94 7.52
C TYR A 12 -3.30 -6.48 7.03
N ILE A 13 -2.13 -6.02 6.58
CA ILE A 13 -1.96 -4.66 6.05
C ILE A 13 -2.80 -4.48 4.79
N ALA A 14 -2.76 -5.45 3.87
CA ALA A 14 -3.53 -5.42 2.63
C ALA A 14 -5.04 -5.30 2.88
N ASN A 15 -5.60 -6.15 3.74
CA ASN A 15 -7.03 -6.09 4.09
C ASN A 15 -7.38 -4.77 4.79
N CYS A 16 -6.50 -4.26 5.66
CA CYS A 16 -6.72 -2.98 6.32
C CYS A 16 -6.76 -1.82 5.31
N LEU A 17 -5.84 -1.81 4.32
CA LEU A 17 -5.81 -0.79 3.28
C LEU A 17 -7.04 -0.89 2.36
N GLU A 18 -7.45 -2.09 1.97
CA GLU A 18 -8.67 -2.33 1.17
C GLU A 18 -9.93 -1.79 1.85
N SER A 19 -10.02 -1.92 3.17
CA SER A 19 -11.16 -1.43 3.93
C SER A 19 -11.22 0.10 4.09
N ARG A 20 -10.10 0.79 3.84
CA ARG A 20 -9.94 2.24 4.10
C ARG A 20 -9.83 3.06 2.83
N LEU A 21 -9.18 2.53 1.82
CA LEU A 21 -8.91 3.20 0.56
C LEU A 21 -9.91 2.71 -0.47
N SER A 22 -10.41 3.63 -1.27
CA SER A 22 -11.25 3.26 -2.42
C SER A 22 -10.36 2.84 -3.59
N ARG A 23 -10.89 1.98 -4.47
CA ARG A 23 -10.22 1.58 -5.73
C ARG A 23 -8.85 0.96 -5.51
N VAL A 24 -8.85 -0.08 -4.68
CA VAL A 24 -7.65 -0.86 -4.37
C VAL A 24 -7.63 -2.11 -5.25
N ARG A 25 -6.50 -2.36 -5.91
CA ARG A 25 -6.26 -3.60 -6.64
C ARG A 25 -5.06 -4.32 -6.08
N MET A 26 -5.27 -5.55 -5.62
CA MET A 26 -4.22 -6.39 -5.09
C MET A 26 -3.71 -7.37 -6.15
N SER A 27 -2.40 -7.59 -6.13
CA SER A 27 -1.71 -8.63 -6.88
C SER A 27 -0.65 -9.28 -6.00
N ARG A 28 -0.25 -10.50 -6.33
CA ARG A 28 0.87 -11.19 -5.68
C ARG A 28 1.93 -11.51 -6.71
N VAL A 29 3.14 -11.00 -6.50
CA VAL A 29 4.26 -11.13 -7.42
C VAL A 29 5.51 -11.47 -6.61
N GLY A 30 6.18 -12.58 -6.95
CA GLY A 30 7.47 -12.93 -6.33
C GLY A 30 7.45 -13.07 -4.80
N GLY A 31 6.32 -13.46 -4.20
CA GLY A 31 6.16 -13.57 -2.74
C GLY A 31 5.85 -12.26 -2.01
N ALA A 32 5.85 -11.13 -2.72
CA ALA A 32 5.33 -9.86 -2.23
C ALA A 32 3.84 -9.70 -2.57
N THR A 33 3.14 -8.90 -1.77
CA THR A 33 1.79 -8.42 -2.12
C THR A 33 1.93 -7.00 -2.66
N GLU A 34 1.51 -6.79 -3.89
CA GLU A 34 1.45 -5.47 -4.52
C GLU A 34 0.01 -4.95 -4.47
N ILE A 35 -0.12 -3.67 -4.17
CA ILE A 35 -1.40 -2.99 -4.04
C ILE A 35 -1.33 -1.72 -4.87
N ALA A 36 -2.10 -1.66 -5.93
CA ALA A 36 -2.35 -0.44 -6.66
C ALA A 36 -3.54 0.30 -6.02
N VAL A 37 -3.39 1.61 -5.83
CA VAL A 37 -4.41 2.49 -5.26
C VAL A 37 -4.66 3.63 -6.22
N GLY A 38 -5.93 3.92 -6.51
CA GLY A 38 -6.35 5.00 -7.39
C GLY A 38 -7.25 4.47 -8.50
N SER A 39 -7.59 5.33 -9.48
CA SER A 39 -8.50 4.92 -10.54
C SER A 39 -7.92 3.83 -11.44
N ASP A 40 -8.79 2.91 -11.89
CA ASP A 40 -8.41 1.74 -12.70
C ASP A 40 -7.64 2.08 -13.99
N SER A 41 -7.85 3.27 -14.53
CA SER A 41 -7.17 3.78 -15.73
C SER A 41 -5.85 4.51 -15.43
N ASN A 42 -5.61 4.90 -14.18
CA ASN A 42 -4.41 5.61 -13.75
C ASN A 42 -4.21 5.48 -12.23
N ASN A 43 -3.41 4.49 -11.83
CA ASN A 43 -3.10 4.24 -10.42
C ASN A 43 -2.24 5.38 -9.86
N SER A 44 -2.64 5.94 -8.72
CA SER A 44 -1.93 7.00 -8.02
C SER A 44 -0.80 6.48 -7.17
N TYR A 45 -0.99 5.37 -6.47
CA TYR A 45 0.04 4.78 -5.61
C TYR A 45 0.21 3.30 -5.88
N PHE A 46 1.44 2.84 -5.66
CA PHE A 46 1.77 1.43 -5.57
C PHE A 46 2.37 1.16 -4.19
N VAL A 47 1.78 0.21 -3.48
CA VAL A 47 2.28 -0.30 -2.21
C VAL A 47 2.80 -1.71 -2.43
N THR A 48 4.05 -1.95 -2.07
CA THR A 48 4.63 -3.28 -2.04
C THR A 48 4.79 -3.71 -0.60
N LEU A 49 4.20 -4.86 -0.25
CA LEU A 49 4.30 -5.52 1.04
C LEU A 49 5.19 -6.74 0.90
N THR A 50 6.41 -6.66 1.42
CA THR A 50 7.37 -7.76 1.39
C THR A 50 7.37 -8.44 2.77
N PRO A 51 7.07 -9.75 2.87
CA PRO A 51 7.23 -10.48 4.12
C PRO A 51 8.65 -10.35 4.66
N LEU A 52 8.79 -10.07 5.95
CA LEU A 52 10.08 -10.05 6.64
C LEU A 52 9.92 -10.61 8.06
N ASN A 53 10.49 -11.81 8.29
CA ASN A 53 10.29 -12.58 9.51
C ASN A 53 8.78 -12.78 9.83
N ALA A 54 8.34 -12.41 11.03
CA ALA A 54 6.93 -12.44 11.43
C ALA A 54 6.11 -11.24 10.94
N GLY A 55 6.76 -10.23 10.33
CA GLY A 55 6.15 -8.98 9.91
C GLY A 55 6.29 -8.71 8.42
N SER A 56 6.35 -7.43 8.06
CA SER A 56 6.50 -6.99 6.68
C SER A 56 7.19 -5.64 6.53
N VAL A 57 7.82 -5.44 5.37
CA VAL A 57 8.29 -4.15 4.91
C VAL A 57 7.28 -3.59 3.93
N VAL A 58 6.81 -2.38 4.21
CA VAL A 58 5.88 -1.62 3.39
C VAL A 58 6.67 -0.58 2.60
N LYS A 59 6.58 -0.64 1.28
CA LYS A 59 7.12 0.36 0.37
C LYS A 59 5.97 1.05 -0.35
N VAL A 60 5.92 2.37 -0.34
CA VAL A 60 4.92 3.15 -1.09
C VAL A 60 5.62 4.04 -2.11
N THR A 61 5.15 3.97 -3.35
CA THR A 61 5.62 4.78 -4.47
C THR A 61 4.45 5.51 -5.12
N HIS A 62 4.65 6.80 -5.37
CA HIS A 62 3.76 7.67 -6.15
C HIS A 62 4.51 8.02 -7.44
N PRO A 63 4.05 7.56 -8.62
CA PRO A 63 4.64 7.97 -9.89
C PRO A 63 4.55 9.48 -10.09
N ALA A 64 5.56 10.10 -10.72
CA ALA A 64 5.64 11.57 -10.84
C ALA A 64 4.45 12.22 -11.59
N ASN A 65 3.80 11.48 -12.48
CA ASN A 65 2.67 11.94 -13.28
C ASN A 65 1.34 11.29 -12.85
N ALA A 66 1.30 10.64 -11.68
CA ALA A 66 0.09 10.02 -11.18
C ALA A 66 -0.83 11.08 -10.54
N PRO A 67 -2.15 10.89 -10.59
CA PRO A 67 -3.09 11.77 -9.92
C PRO A 67 -2.88 11.73 -8.40
N ASP A 68 -3.29 12.79 -7.71
CA ASP A 68 -3.28 12.86 -6.24
C ASP A 68 -4.63 12.38 -5.68
N ASP A 69 -4.99 11.13 -6.02
CA ASP A 69 -6.25 10.47 -5.64
C ASP A 69 -5.99 9.01 -5.21
N PRO A 70 -5.87 8.72 -3.90
CA PRO A 70 -6.15 9.62 -2.77
C PRO A 70 -5.06 10.69 -2.57
N PRO A 71 -5.35 11.81 -1.90
CA PRO A 71 -4.34 12.79 -1.52
C PRO A 71 -3.21 12.20 -0.66
N GLU A 72 -1.96 12.66 -0.82
CA GLU A 72 -0.81 12.16 -0.02
C GLU A 72 -1.10 12.04 1.50
N PRO A 73 -1.73 13.03 2.18
CA PRO A 73 -2.01 12.92 3.61
C PRO A 73 -2.91 11.73 3.97
N GLU A 74 -3.91 11.43 3.14
CA GLU A 74 -4.82 10.31 3.34
C GLU A 74 -4.08 8.98 3.17
N MET A 75 -3.22 8.89 2.15
CA MET A 75 -2.39 7.72 1.91
C MET A 75 -1.44 7.46 3.10
N ARG A 76 -0.77 8.51 3.59
CA ARG A 76 0.13 8.41 4.76
C ARG A 76 -0.62 7.98 6.02
N PHE A 77 -1.80 8.56 6.26
CA PHE A 77 -2.62 8.21 7.41
C PHE A 77 -3.05 6.73 7.36
N SER A 78 -3.52 6.26 6.21
CA SER A 78 -3.94 4.88 6.02
C SER A 78 -2.79 3.89 6.22
N ILE A 79 -1.60 4.18 5.67
CA ILE A 79 -0.40 3.37 5.86
C ILE A 79 -0.01 3.31 7.35
N ALA A 80 0.05 4.45 8.05
CA ALA A 80 0.39 4.48 9.47
C ALA A 80 -0.61 3.68 10.31
N ARG A 81 -1.90 3.76 9.98
CA ARG A 81 -2.95 3.06 10.73
C ARG A 81 -2.95 1.54 10.50
N CYS A 82 -2.54 1.09 9.32
CA CYS A 82 -2.54 -0.33 8.96
C CYS A 82 -1.20 -1.04 9.24
N ALA A 83 -0.10 -0.30 9.28
CA ALA A 83 1.23 -0.85 9.53
C ALA A 83 1.62 -0.93 11.03
N THR A 84 0.75 -0.46 11.94
CA THR A 84 0.92 -0.55 13.41
C THR A 84 -0.06 -1.56 14.01
#